data_AF-A0A6I4V5K9-F1
#
_entry.id   AF-A0A6I4V5K9-F1
#
_cell.length_a   1.000
_cell.length_b   1.000
_cell.length_c   1.000
_cell.angle_alpha   90.00
_cell.angle_beta   90.00
_cell.angle_gamma   90.00
#
_symmetry.space_group_name_H-M   'P 1'
#
loop_
_entity.id
_entity.type
_entity.pdbx_description
1 polymer ?
#
loop_
_entity_poly.entity_id
_entity_poly.type
_entity_poly.pdbx_seq_one_letter_code
_entity_poly.pdbx_strand_id
1 'polypeptide(L)'
;MFFVAASGKKAVILSSLRDHDEIPMKYQQLKNLEIGWKWKYLVKKHREGELITRHLELSAAKAAVDKLLAMENNPVTVNEWIAEHIHADLDNRLKQTIRARRKRHFNAEHQHTRKKSIDLEYLVWQRLAGLAQRRNSTLSETVVQLIEDAERKDKYANQMSSLREDLQAILGKSGSQKE
;
A
#
# COMPACT_ATOMS: atom_id res chain seq x y z
N MET A 1 26.82 -4.84 -24.59
CA MET A 1 25.90 -3.89 -25.22
C MET A 1 24.47 -4.23 -24.79
N PHE A 2 23.86 -3.42 -23.94
CA PHE A 2 22.41 -3.44 -23.73
C PHE A 2 21.96 -1.99 -23.71
N PHE A 3 21.18 -1.60 -24.73
CA PHE A 3 20.70 -0.24 -24.90
C PHE A 3 19.62 0.07 -23.85
N VAL A 4 19.91 1.09 -23.06
CA VAL A 4 18.96 1.82 -22.21
C VAL A 4 18.04 2.62 -23.13
N ALA A 5 16.75 2.32 -23.13
CA ALA A 5 15.72 3.20 -23.68
C ALA A 5 14.95 3.83 -22.51
N ALA A 6 15.52 4.90 -21.93
CA ALA A 6 14.81 5.76 -21.01
C ALA A 6 13.79 6.59 -21.81
N SER A 7 12.50 6.34 -21.59
CA SER A 7 11.41 7.14 -22.17
C SER A 7 11.42 8.55 -21.55
N GLY A 8 12.07 9.48 -22.24
CA GLY A 8 12.24 10.90 -21.84
C GLY A 8 10.98 11.76 -21.87
N LYS A 9 9.76 11.19 -21.84
CA LYS A 9 8.51 11.97 -21.91
C LYS A 9 7.93 12.37 -20.56
N LYS A 10 8.42 11.81 -19.43
CA LYS A 10 7.98 12.25 -18.08
C LYS A 10 8.71 13.48 -17.55
N ALA A 11 9.91 13.80 -18.06
CA ALA A 11 10.73 14.87 -17.51
C ALA A 11 10.25 16.27 -17.93
N VAL A 12 9.64 16.43 -19.10
CA VAL A 12 9.31 17.74 -19.68
C VAL A 12 7.99 18.32 -19.14
N ILE A 13 7.06 17.48 -18.69
CA ILE A 13 5.76 17.96 -18.18
C ILE A 13 5.87 18.48 -16.73
N LEU A 14 6.88 18.04 -15.97
CA LEU A 14 7.06 18.48 -14.57
C LEU A 14 7.69 19.88 -14.42
N SER A 15 8.33 20.43 -15.45
CA SER A 15 9.03 21.72 -15.32
C SER A 15 8.14 22.95 -15.47
N SER A 16 6.86 22.78 -15.86
CA SER A 16 5.94 23.89 -16.18
C SER A 16 4.82 24.12 -15.15
N LEU A 17 4.85 23.41 -14.01
CA LEU A 17 3.95 23.62 -12.87
C LEU A 17 4.79 23.93 -11.63
N ARG A 18 5.55 25.04 -11.69
CA ARG A 18 5.95 25.73 -10.46
C ARG A 18 4.68 26.36 -9.90
N ASP A 19 4.43 26.12 -8.61
CA ASP A 19 3.42 26.76 -7.74
C ASP A 19 2.38 25.85 -7.07
N HIS A 20 2.62 24.53 -6.94
CA HIS A 20 1.91 23.72 -5.93
C HIS A 20 2.79 22.59 -5.35
N ASP A 21 3.85 22.95 -4.63
CA ASP A 21 4.78 22.01 -3.97
C ASP A 21 4.41 21.69 -2.51
N GLU A 22 3.11 21.53 -2.22
CA GLU A 22 2.66 20.83 -1.01
C GLU A 22 1.55 19.86 -1.37
N ILE A 23 1.89 18.58 -1.55
CA ILE A 23 0.88 17.51 -1.57
C ILE A 23 0.14 17.61 -0.22
N PRO A 24 -1.16 17.96 -0.19
CA PRO A 24 -1.85 18.23 1.05
C PRO A 24 -1.82 16.99 1.95
N MET A 25 -1.38 17.18 3.18
CA MET A 25 -1.28 16.13 4.19
C MET A 25 -2.66 15.56 4.51
N LYS A 26 -3.00 14.40 3.92
CA LYS A 26 -4.30 13.74 4.13
C LYS A 26 -4.62 13.39 5.60
N TYR A 27 -3.59 13.16 6.42
CA TYR A 27 -3.74 12.77 7.82
C TYR A 27 -3.04 13.77 8.73
N GLN A 28 -3.72 14.20 9.80
CA GLN A 28 -3.14 15.06 10.81
C GLN A 28 -1.95 14.37 11.50
N GLN A 29 -0.89 15.14 11.80
CA GLN A 29 0.24 14.64 12.57
C GLN A 29 -0.08 14.68 14.07
N LEU A 30 0.04 13.52 14.73
CA LEU A 30 -0.27 13.39 16.16
C LEU A 30 1.03 13.52 16.95
N LYS A 31 1.50 14.75 17.18
CA LYS A 31 2.84 15.03 17.76
C LYS A 31 3.15 14.14 18.97
N ASN A 32 2.30 14.16 20.01
CA ASN A 32 2.56 13.41 21.25
C ASN A 32 2.57 11.88 21.04
N LEU A 33 1.63 11.37 20.23
CA LEU A 33 1.49 9.93 20.00
C LEU A 33 2.60 9.38 19.09
N GLU A 34 2.97 10.14 18.05
CA GLU A 34 4.02 9.77 17.11
C GLU A 34 5.40 9.74 17.76
N ILE A 35 5.66 10.65 18.70
CA ILE A 35 6.90 10.63 19.47
C ILE A 35 7.03 9.29 20.24
N GLY A 36 5.96 8.83 20.89
CA GLY A 36 5.95 7.52 21.54
C GLY A 36 6.18 6.35 20.56
N TRP A 37 5.69 6.44 19.33
CA TRP A 37 5.96 5.44 18.29
C TRP A 37 7.41 5.45 17.81
N LYS A 38 8.02 6.65 17.67
CA LYS A 38 9.42 6.80 17.30
C LYS A 38 10.33 6.17 18.35
N TRP A 39 10.12 6.49 19.63
CA TRP A 39 10.88 5.91 20.72
C TRP A 39 10.80 4.39 20.75
N LYS A 40 9.58 3.82 20.71
CA LYS A 40 9.37 2.36 20.67
C LYS A 40 10.06 1.70 19.47
N TYR A 41 10.07 2.36 18.31
CA TYR A 41 10.75 1.85 17.12
C TYR A 41 12.27 1.82 17.31
N LEU A 42 12.86 2.92 17.79
CA LEU A 42 14.31 3.02 18.01
C LEU A 42 14.76 1.99 19.08
N VAL A 43 14.07 1.90 20.21
CA VAL A 43 14.39 0.90 21.25
C VAL A 43 14.29 -0.53 20.72
N LYS A 44 13.27 -0.83 19.90
CA LYS A 44 13.16 -2.14 19.24
C LYS A 44 14.37 -2.42 18.33
N LYS A 45 14.75 -1.45 17.51
CA LYS A 45 15.89 -1.55 16.58
C LYS A 45 17.21 -1.77 17.31
N HIS A 46 17.37 -1.15 18.47
CA HIS A 46 18.54 -1.33 19.34
C HIS A 46 18.63 -2.78 19.82
N ARG A 47 17.51 -3.32 20.30
CA ARG A 47 17.42 -4.69 20.81
C ARG A 47 17.65 -5.74 19.72
N GLU A 48 17.36 -5.40 18.47
CA GLU A 48 17.68 -6.23 17.30
C GLU A 48 19.18 -6.17 16.90
N GLY A 49 19.99 -5.34 17.58
CA GLY A 49 21.42 -5.17 17.30
C GLY A 49 21.74 -4.22 16.14
N GLU A 50 20.75 -3.45 15.67
CA GLU A 50 20.94 -2.48 14.57
C GLU A 50 21.61 -1.20 15.10
N LEU A 51 22.57 -0.64 14.34
CA LEU A 51 23.21 0.63 14.67
C LEU A 51 22.23 1.78 14.49
N ILE A 52 21.80 2.38 15.59
CA ILE A 52 20.84 3.51 15.56
C ILE A 52 21.54 4.84 15.40
N THR A 53 22.76 4.95 15.92
CA THR A 53 23.46 6.21 16.01
C THR A 53 24.38 6.43 14.81
N ARG A 54 24.61 7.69 14.43
CA ARG A 54 25.60 8.09 13.41
C ARG A 54 27.05 8.10 13.90
N HIS A 55 27.28 7.87 15.19
CA HIS A 55 28.62 7.91 15.78
C HIS A 55 29.44 6.68 15.38
N LEU A 56 30.69 6.93 14.97
CA LEU A 56 31.67 5.87 14.67
C LEU A 56 32.23 5.24 15.96
N GLU A 57 32.40 6.07 17.00
CA GLU A 57 32.93 5.65 18.30
C GLU A 57 31.89 4.89 19.11
N LEU A 58 32.24 3.67 19.55
CA LEU A 58 31.35 2.81 20.35
C LEU A 58 30.94 3.45 21.67
N SER A 59 31.85 4.20 22.31
CA SER A 59 31.55 4.90 23.56
C SER A 59 30.51 6.01 23.37
N ALA A 60 30.63 6.79 22.29
CA ALA A 60 29.69 7.85 21.97
C ALA A 60 28.32 7.30 21.55
N ALA A 61 28.32 6.22 20.76
CA ALA A 61 27.11 5.49 20.39
C ALA A 61 26.37 4.96 21.62
N LYS A 62 27.09 4.32 22.55
CA LYS A 62 26.52 3.80 23.79
C LYS A 62 25.94 4.91 24.67
N ALA A 63 26.66 6.00 24.87
CA ALA A 63 26.17 7.14 25.66
C ALA A 63 24.89 7.75 25.07
N ALA A 64 24.79 7.84 23.74
CA ALA A 64 23.58 8.32 23.07
C ALA A 64 22.40 7.35 23.25
N VAL A 65 22.64 6.04 23.18
CA VAL A 65 21.62 5.02 23.44
C VAL A 65 21.15 5.05 24.90
N ASP A 66 22.06 5.18 25.86
CA ASP A 66 21.71 5.25 27.28
C ASP A 66 20.80 6.46 27.56
N LYS A 67 21.08 7.61 26.93
CA LYS A 67 20.18 8.79 26.95
C LYS A 67 18.80 8.46 26.38
N LEU A 68 18.72 7.75 25.26
CA LEU A 68 17.45 7.36 24.65
C LEU A 68 16.63 6.44 25.56
N LEU A 69 17.28 5.49 26.24
CA LEU A 69 16.63 4.57 27.16
C LEU A 69 16.09 5.28 28.40
N ALA A 70 16.81 6.27 28.92
CA ALA A 70 16.36 7.09 30.05
C ALA A 70 15.11 7.95 29.74
N MET A 71 14.83 8.23 28.46
CA MET A 71 13.69 9.07 28.02
C MET A 71 12.33 8.32 28.01
N GLU A 72 12.23 7.11 28.57
CA GLU A 72 11.00 6.29 28.56
C GLU A 72 9.74 7.04 29.04
N ASN A 73 9.88 7.87 30.07
CA ASN A 73 8.76 8.57 30.71
C ASN A 73 8.51 10.00 30.20
N ASN A 74 9.42 10.58 29.41
CA ASN A 74 9.25 11.93 28.85
C ASN A 74 9.73 11.97 27.40
N PRO A 75 8.85 11.65 26.44
CA PRO A 75 9.28 11.44 25.08
C PRO A 75 9.49 12.77 24.31
N VAL A 76 9.20 13.94 24.87
CA VAL A 76 9.27 15.25 24.16
C VAL A 76 10.63 15.49 23.50
N THR A 77 11.72 15.07 24.15
CA THR A 77 13.11 15.23 23.69
C THR A 77 13.56 14.20 22.64
N VAL A 78 12.72 13.21 22.30
CA VAL A 78 13.08 12.16 21.31
C VAL A 78 13.32 12.75 19.92
N ASN A 79 12.61 13.83 19.55
CA ASN A 79 12.85 14.48 18.26
C ASN A 79 14.22 15.17 18.20
N GLU A 80 14.65 15.78 19.30
CA GLU A 80 15.98 16.38 19.43
C GLU A 80 17.05 15.31 19.34
N TRP A 81 16.85 14.20 20.07
CA TRP A 81 17.73 13.04 20.00
C TRP A 81 17.88 12.50 18.57
N ILE A 82 16.76 12.38 17.84
CA ILE A 82 16.75 11.95 16.44
C ILE A 82 17.57 12.92 15.58
N ALA A 83 17.35 14.23 15.70
CA ALA A 83 18.08 15.21 14.91
C ALA A 83 19.60 15.17 15.15
N GLU A 84 20.01 14.87 16.38
CA GLU A 84 21.40 14.92 16.80
C GLU A 84 22.17 13.60 16.67
N HIS A 85 21.50 12.45 16.80
CA HIS A 85 22.21 11.18 16.97
C HIS A 85 21.84 10.12 15.93
N ILE A 86 20.74 10.25 15.17
CA ILE A 86 20.26 9.17 14.29
C ILE A 86 21.19 8.91 13.09
N HIS A 87 21.31 7.64 12.71
CA HIS A 87 21.91 7.21 11.46
C HIS A 87 21.00 7.55 10.26
N ALA A 88 21.56 8.05 9.16
CA ALA A 88 20.78 8.58 8.03
C ALA A 88 19.84 7.54 7.38
N ASP A 89 20.31 6.30 7.21
CA ASP A 89 19.47 5.23 6.63
C ASP A 89 18.30 4.86 7.54
N LEU A 90 18.52 4.92 8.86
CA LEU A 90 17.50 4.61 9.84
C LEU A 90 16.46 5.73 9.93
N ASP A 91 16.85 6.99 9.77
CA ASP A 91 15.92 8.12 9.75
C ASP A 91 14.91 8.01 8.59
N ASN A 92 15.37 7.65 7.40
CA ASN A 92 14.48 7.44 6.25
C ASN A 92 13.48 6.31 6.50
N ARG A 93 13.94 5.18 7.03
CA ARG A 93 13.08 4.03 7.40
C ARG A 93 12.13 4.37 8.54
N LEU A 94 12.57 5.16 9.51
CA LEU A 94 11.76 5.66 10.61
C LEU A 94 10.63 6.53 10.08
N LYS A 95 10.93 7.54 9.25
CA LYS A 95 9.94 8.43 8.62
C LYS A 95 8.87 7.64 7.87
N GLN A 96 9.26 6.65 7.07
CA GLN A 96 8.34 5.76 6.36
C GLN A 96 7.49 4.92 7.33
N THR A 97 8.11 4.37 8.38
CA THR A 97 7.42 3.57 9.39
C THR A 97 6.36 4.38 10.14
N ILE A 98 6.70 5.60 10.55
CA ILE A 98 5.77 6.52 11.24
C ILE A 98 4.64 6.94 10.30
N ARG A 99 4.93 7.26 9.04
CA ARG A 99 3.91 7.55 8.03
C ARG A 99 2.95 6.37 7.84
N ALA A 100 3.46 5.16 7.75
CA ALA A 100 2.65 3.95 7.62
C ALA A 100 1.78 3.71 8.86
N ARG A 101 2.34 3.91 10.05
CA ARG A 101 1.62 3.77 11.33
C ARG A 101 0.53 4.81 11.49
N ARG A 102 0.80 6.08 11.19
CA ARG A 102 -0.19 7.17 11.16
C ARG A 102 -1.35 6.84 10.23
N LYS A 103 -1.06 6.43 9.00
CA LYS A 103 -2.09 6.02 8.03
C LYS A 103 -2.95 4.87 8.56
N ARG A 104 -2.33 3.85 9.18
CA ARG A 104 -3.04 2.68 9.74
C ARG A 104 -3.90 3.06 10.95
N HIS A 105 -3.44 3.99 11.78
CA HIS A 105 -4.19 4.50 12.93
C HIS A 105 -5.52 5.10 12.48
N PHE A 106 -5.49 6.09 11.58
CA PHE A 106 -6.71 6.72 11.06
C PHE A 106 -7.58 5.75 10.24
N ASN A 107 -6.97 4.89 9.41
CA ASN A 107 -7.73 3.91 8.63
C ASN A 107 -8.41 2.82 9.49
N ALA A 108 -8.02 2.65 10.75
CA ALA A 108 -8.67 1.68 11.63
C ALA A 108 -10.04 2.17 12.13
N GLU A 109 -10.30 3.50 12.09
CA GLU A 109 -11.54 4.12 12.55
C GLU A 109 -12.73 3.74 11.66
N HIS A 110 -12.50 3.59 10.35
CA HIS A 110 -13.56 3.32 9.37
C HIS A 110 -13.36 1.99 8.66
N GLN A 111 -14.38 1.12 8.69
CA GLN A 111 -14.33 -0.22 8.09
C GLN A 111 -13.95 -0.22 6.61
N HIS A 112 -14.48 0.71 5.81
CA HIS A 112 -14.21 0.80 4.37
C HIS A 112 -12.76 1.24 4.04
N THR A 113 -12.03 1.79 5.00
CA THR A 113 -10.61 2.19 4.83
C THR A 113 -9.62 1.19 5.42
N ARG A 114 -10.12 0.25 6.24
CA ARG A 114 -9.35 -0.82 6.87
C ARG A 114 -8.92 -1.84 5.81
N LYS A 115 -7.68 -2.32 5.91
CA LYS A 115 -7.15 -3.35 5.01
C LYS A 115 -7.04 -4.69 5.72
N LYS A 116 -7.14 -5.78 4.97
CA LYS A 116 -6.93 -7.14 5.44
C LYS A 116 -5.73 -7.73 4.72
N SER A 117 -4.85 -8.39 5.48
CA SER A 117 -3.82 -9.27 4.92
C SER A 117 -4.47 -10.61 4.61
N ILE A 118 -4.20 -11.13 3.40
CA ILE A 118 -4.62 -12.45 2.95
C ILE A 118 -3.38 -13.12 2.35
N ASP A 119 -3.27 -14.43 2.57
CA ASP A 119 -2.25 -15.25 1.91
C ASP A 119 -2.89 -15.93 0.70
N LEU A 120 -2.17 -15.93 -0.42
CA LEU A 120 -2.57 -16.58 -1.66
C LEU A 120 -1.48 -17.57 -2.06
N GLU A 121 -1.89 -18.67 -2.69
CA GLU A 121 -0.92 -19.55 -3.36
C GLU A 121 -0.14 -18.77 -4.43
N TYR A 122 1.14 -19.12 -4.58
CA TYR A 122 2.07 -18.37 -5.43
C TYR A 122 1.57 -18.21 -6.88
N LEU A 123 1.07 -19.29 -7.49
CA LEU A 123 0.58 -19.26 -8.87
C LEU A 123 -0.70 -18.42 -9.03
N VAL A 124 -1.57 -18.41 -8.01
CA VAL A 124 -2.79 -17.57 -7.99
C VAL A 124 -2.41 -16.10 -7.91
N TRP A 125 -1.50 -15.76 -6.99
CA TRP A 125 -0.97 -14.40 -6.86
C TRP A 125 -0.29 -13.94 -8.15
N GLN A 126 0.53 -14.77 -8.79
CA GLN A 126 1.23 -14.42 -10.02
C GLN A 126 0.27 -14.07 -11.15
N ARG A 127 -0.81 -14.86 -11.33
CA ARG A 127 -1.84 -14.59 -12.35
C ARG A 127 -2.60 -13.31 -12.05
N LEU A 128 -3.03 -13.11 -10.79
CA LEU A 128 -3.77 -11.93 -10.36
C LEU A 128 -2.92 -10.66 -10.49
N ALA A 129 -1.67 -10.69 -10.04
CA ALA A 129 -0.73 -9.58 -10.14
C ALA A 129 -0.41 -9.23 -11.60
N GLY A 130 -0.17 -10.24 -12.44
CA GLY A 130 0.06 -10.02 -13.87
C GLY A 130 -1.15 -9.40 -14.57
N LEU A 131 -2.37 -9.79 -14.20
CA LEU A 131 -3.60 -9.20 -14.75
C LEU A 131 -3.80 -7.76 -14.26
N ALA A 132 -3.63 -7.50 -12.95
CA ALA A 132 -3.70 -6.16 -12.37
C ALA A 132 -2.70 -5.19 -13.02
N GLN A 133 -1.46 -5.65 -13.24
CA GLN A 133 -0.42 -4.87 -13.92
C GLN A 133 -0.79 -4.56 -15.37
N ARG A 134 -1.31 -5.53 -16.14
CA ARG A 134 -1.78 -5.29 -17.52
C ARG A 134 -2.93 -4.30 -17.60
N ARG A 135 -3.81 -4.27 -16.58
CA ARG A 135 -4.94 -3.33 -16.49
C ARG A 135 -4.57 -1.99 -15.85
N ASN A 136 -3.31 -1.79 -15.43
CA ASN A 136 -2.87 -0.62 -14.65
C ASN A 136 -3.77 -0.35 -13.42
N SER A 137 -4.23 -1.41 -12.76
CA SER A 137 -5.13 -1.33 -11.60
C SER A 137 -4.47 -1.98 -10.39
N THR A 138 -4.97 -1.64 -9.20
CA THR A 138 -4.58 -2.35 -7.97
C THR A 138 -5.14 -3.77 -7.94
N LEU A 139 -4.54 -4.65 -7.14
CA LEU A 139 -5.06 -6.00 -6.91
C LEU A 139 -6.53 -5.96 -6.43
N SER A 140 -6.87 -5.03 -5.56
CA SER A 140 -8.23 -4.89 -5.01
C SER A 140 -9.25 -4.50 -6.07
N GLU A 141 -8.95 -3.49 -6.90
CA GLU A 141 -9.83 -3.08 -8.02
C GLU A 141 -9.99 -4.21 -9.04
N THR A 142 -8.90 -4.95 -9.29
CA THR A 142 -8.90 -6.10 -10.19
C THR A 142 -9.82 -7.21 -9.69
N VAL A 143 -9.79 -7.52 -8.39
CA VAL A 143 -10.68 -8.52 -7.78
C VAL A 143 -12.15 -8.10 -7.95
N VAL A 144 -12.48 -6.83 -7.73
CA VAL A 144 -13.85 -6.32 -7.93
C VAL A 144 -14.30 -6.52 -9.37
N GLN A 145 -13.48 -6.12 -10.35
CA GLN A 145 -13.80 -6.30 -11.77
C GLN A 145 -13.99 -7.77 -12.14
N LEU A 146 -13.17 -8.68 -11.61
CA LEU A 146 -13.29 -10.11 -11.89
C LEU A 146 -14.58 -10.71 -11.33
N ILE A 147 -15.03 -10.25 -10.16
CA ILE A 147 -16.32 -10.65 -9.57
C ILE A 147 -17.46 -10.17 -10.46
N GLU A 148 -17.46 -8.90 -10.84
CA GLU A 148 -18.47 -8.31 -11.72
C GLU A 148 -18.50 -8.95 -13.12
N ASP A 149 -17.33 -9.31 -13.67
CA ASP A 149 -17.20 -10.02 -14.95
C ASP A 149 -17.79 -11.45 -14.85
N ALA A 150 -17.54 -12.15 -13.74
CA ALA A 150 -18.06 -13.49 -13.50
C ALA A 150 -19.60 -13.48 -13.34
N GLU A 151 -20.14 -12.56 -12.53
CA GLU A 151 -21.59 -12.42 -12.35
C GLU A 151 -22.31 -12.06 -13.66
N ARG A 152 -21.69 -11.22 -14.51
CA ARG A 152 -22.23 -10.90 -15.84
C ARG A 152 -22.20 -12.12 -16.75
N LYS A 153 -21.12 -12.91 -16.75
CA LYS A 153 -21.00 -14.11 -17.56
C LYS A 153 -22.13 -15.10 -17.26
N ASP A 154 -22.47 -15.31 -15.99
CA ASP A 154 -23.56 -16.22 -15.60
C ASP A 154 -24.93 -15.69 -16.06
N LYS A 155 -25.18 -14.38 -15.92
CA LYS A 155 -26.39 -13.74 -16.44
C LYS A 155 -26.52 -13.90 -17.96
N TYR A 156 -25.43 -13.67 -18.70
CA TYR A 156 -25.41 -13.82 -20.15
C TYR A 156 -25.67 -15.28 -20.59
N ALA A 157 -25.13 -16.26 -19.87
CA ALA A 157 -25.37 -17.67 -20.16
C ALA A 157 -26.85 -18.04 -20.00
N ASN A 158 -27.49 -17.58 -18.91
CA ASN A 158 -28.92 -17.82 -18.67
C ASN A 158 -29.80 -17.13 -19.72
N GLN A 159 -29.49 -15.87 -20.08
CA GLN A 159 -30.19 -15.15 -21.14
C GLN A 159 -30.07 -15.86 -22.49
N MET A 160 -28.88 -16.38 -22.81
CA MET A 160 -28.64 -17.12 -24.05
C MET A 160 -29.38 -18.47 -24.07
N SER A 161 -29.49 -19.16 -22.94
CA SER A 161 -30.29 -20.39 -22.81
C SER A 161 -31.78 -20.11 -23.02
N SER A 162 -32.31 -19.12 -22.30
CA SER A 162 -33.71 -18.69 -22.43
C SER A 162 -34.03 -18.30 -23.87
N LEU A 163 -33.18 -17.49 -24.51
CA LEU A 163 -33.38 -17.09 -25.90
C LEU A 163 -33.36 -18.28 -26.86
N ARG A 164 -32.49 -19.26 -26.63
CA ARG A 164 -32.46 -20.50 -27.42
C ARG A 164 -33.75 -21.31 -27.25
N GLU A 165 -34.21 -21.47 -26.02
CA GLU A 165 -35.45 -22.20 -25.69
C GLU A 165 -36.67 -21.51 -26.33
N ASP A 166 -36.75 -20.18 -26.22
CA ASP A 166 -37.82 -19.38 -26.81
C ASP A 166 -37.84 -19.52 -28.34
N LEU A 167 -36.68 -19.43 -28.99
CA LEU A 167 -36.56 -19.62 -30.44
C LEU A 167 -36.92 -21.05 -30.86
N GLN A 168 -36.48 -22.05 -30.11
CA GLN A 168 -36.83 -23.45 -30.38
C GLN A 168 -38.33 -23.71 -30.21
N ALA A 169 -38.97 -23.09 -29.22
CA ALA A 169 -40.41 -23.19 -29.02
C ALA A 169 -41.21 -22.53 -30.17
N ILE A 170 -40.75 -21.40 -30.70
CA ILE A 170 -41.38 -20.73 -31.84
C ILE A 170 -41.21 -21.57 -33.12
N LEU A 171 -40.00 -22.07 -33.39
CA LEU A 171 -39.71 -22.89 -34.57
C LEU A 171 -40.33 -24.28 -34.50
N GLY A 172 -40.42 -24.89 -33.31
CA GLY A 172 -41.07 -26.19 -33.13
C GLY A 172 -42.57 -26.14 -33.42
N LYS A 173 -43.23 -25.01 -33.17
CA LYS A 173 -44.66 -24.81 -33.44
C LYS A 173 -44.98 -24.64 -34.93
N SER A 174 -44.06 -24.15 -35.76
CA SER A 174 -44.31 -23.95 -37.19
C SER A 174 -44.23 -25.25 -38.02
N GLY A 175 -43.66 -26.33 -37.48
CA GLY A 175 -43.62 -27.65 -38.11
C GLY A 175 -44.88 -28.50 -37.93
N SER A 176 -45.68 -28.24 -36.89
CA SER A 176 -46.85 -29.07 -36.53
C SER A 176 -48.19 -28.61 -37.11
N GLN A 177 -48.21 -27.62 -38.02
CA GLN A 177 -49.44 -27.14 -38.69
C GLN A 177 -49.60 -27.64 -40.14
N LYS A 178 -48.83 -28.67 -40.55
CA LYS A 178 -49.05 -29.39 -41.81
C LYS A 178 -49.46 -30.82 -41.53
N GLU A 179 -50.72 -31.02 -41.14
CA GLU A 179 -51.48 -32.26 -41.31
C GLU A 179 -52.97 -31.93 -41.35
#